data_AF-A0A223RZB4-F1
#
_entry.id   AF-A0A223RZB4-F1
#
_cell.length_a   1.000
_cell.length_b   1.000
_cell.length_c   1.000
_cell.angle_alpha   90.00
_cell.angle_beta   90.00
_cell.angle_gamma   90.00
#
_symmetry.space_group_name_H-M   'P 1'
#
loop_
_entity.id
_entity.type
_entity.pdbx_description
1 polymer ?
#
loop_
_entity_poly.entity_id
_entity_poly.type
_entity_poly.pdbx_seq_one_letter_code
_entity_poly.pdbx_strand_id
1 'polypeptide(L)'
;MLRLTNRARARAGCPELRLNGVLNEAARRHSAQMARRNHLGHRGTNGTDHVARARRAGYPSVYVGENVAAGNADAARTFRQLINSPGHRENILNCSFTELGVGYARDADSEWTHYWTQMFGDIAAKE
;
A
#
# COMPACT_ATOMS: atom_id res chain seq x y z
N MET A 1 10.15 -2.19 -1.66
CA MET A 1 8.92 -1.73 -2.33
C MET A 1 9.11 -0.35 -2.97
N LEU A 2 9.30 0.74 -2.20
CA LEU A 2 9.47 2.11 -2.72
C LEU A 2 10.37 2.23 -3.96
N ARG A 3 11.62 1.74 -3.88
CA ARG A 3 12.58 1.81 -4.99
C ARG A 3 12.08 1.13 -6.27
N LEU A 4 11.30 0.04 -6.14
CA LEU A 4 10.74 -0.65 -7.30
C LEU A 4 9.58 0.15 -7.90
N THR A 5 8.73 0.71 -7.04
CA THR A 5 7.64 1.61 -7.42
C THR A 5 8.17 2.85 -8.15
N ASN A 6 9.17 3.54 -7.60
CA ASN A 6 9.76 4.73 -8.23
C ASN A 6 10.47 4.40 -9.55
N ARG A 7 11.13 3.22 -9.67
CA ARG A 7 11.70 2.76 -10.94
C ARG A 7 10.65 2.52 -12.03
N ALA A 8 9.45 2.07 -11.68
CA ALA A 8 8.36 1.94 -12.64
C ALA A 8 7.78 3.30 -13.00
N ARG A 9 7.57 4.17 -12.00
CA ARG A 9 7.07 5.54 -12.19
C ARG A 9 7.98 6.38 -13.09
N ALA A 10 9.29 6.32 -12.89
CA ALA A 10 10.26 7.00 -13.74
C ALA A 10 10.15 6.56 -15.22
N ARG A 11 9.94 5.27 -15.50
CA ARG A 11 9.73 4.77 -16.87
C ARG A 11 8.41 5.23 -17.48
N ALA A 12 7.42 5.52 -16.65
CA ALA A 12 6.12 6.05 -17.05
C ALA A 12 6.06 7.59 -17.08
N GLY A 13 7.17 8.29 -16.78
CA GLY A 13 7.22 9.75 -16.74
C GLY A 13 6.59 10.38 -15.49
N CYS A 14 6.28 9.60 -14.45
CA CYS A 14 5.76 10.13 -13.19
C CYS A 14 6.88 10.54 -12.22
N PRO A 15 6.65 11.57 -11.38
CA PRO A 15 7.53 11.92 -10.28
C PRO A 15 7.70 10.77 -9.28
N GLU A 16 8.85 10.75 -8.60
CA GLU A 16 9.10 9.80 -7.52
C GLU A 16 8.18 10.04 -6.32
N LEU A 17 7.74 8.95 -5.69
CA LEU A 17 7.03 9.00 -4.42
C LEU A 17 8.04 9.17 -3.27
N ARG A 18 7.67 9.95 -2.25
CA ARG A 18 8.35 10.00 -0.95
C ARG A 18 7.67 9.03 0.03
N LEU A 19 8.43 8.44 0.95
CA LEU A 19 7.82 7.64 2.02
C LEU A 19 7.12 8.55 3.03
N ASN A 20 5.90 8.17 3.41
CA ASN A 20 5.14 8.85 4.45
C ASN A 20 4.92 7.91 5.65
N GLY A 21 5.34 8.35 6.84
CA GLY A 21 5.26 7.57 8.08
C GLY A 21 3.82 7.27 8.53
N VAL A 22 2.90 8.20 8.28
CA VAL A 22 1.48 8.05 8.62
C VAL A 22 0.82 6.99 7.71
N LEU A 23 1.08 7.05 6.40
CA LEU A 23 0.61 6.04 5.46
C LEU A 23 1.26 4.67 5.71
N ASN A 24 2.54 4.63 6.13
CA ASN A 24 3.20 3.39 6.55
C ASN A 24 2.47 2.73 7.71
N GLU A 25 2.10 3.49 8.75
CA GLU A 25 1.40 2.94 9.90
C GLU A 25 -0.01 2.45 9.51
N ALA A 26 -0.73 3.19 8.66
CA ALA A 26 -2.02 2.74 8.13
C ALA A 26 -1.90 1.42 7.35
N ALA A 27 -0.91 1.34 6.46
CA ALA A 27 -0.65 0.16 5.64
C ALA A 27 -0.24 -1.06 6.50
N ARG A 28 0.65 -0.86 7.48
CA ARG A 28 1.14 -1.93 8.37
C ARG A 28 0.03 -2.48 9.24
N ARG A 29 -0.83 -1.61 9.79
CA ARG A 29 -2.02 -2.04 10.54
C ARG A 29 -2.97 -2.86 9.68
N HIS A 30 -3.18 -2.45 8.43
CA HIS A 30 -4.05 -3.19 7.50
C HIS A 30 -3.46 -4.56 7.13
N SER A 31 -2.17 -4.63 6.79
CA SER A 31 -1.48 -5.90 6.54
C SER A 31 -1.58 -6.85 7.75
N ALA A 32 -1.38 -6.34 8.97
CA ALA A 32 -1.49 -7.14 10.20
C ALA A 32 -2.93 -7.60 10.45
N GLN A 33 -3.94 -6.78 10.14
CA GLN A 33 -5.34 -7.17 10.25
C GLN A 33 -5.69 -8.27 9.24
N MET A 34 -5.27 -8.12 7.98
CA MET A 34 -5.48 -9.12 6.93
C MET A 34 -4.86 -10.48 7.32
N ALA A 35 -3.63 -10.47 7.81
CA ALA A 35 -2.93 -11.67 8.27
C ALA A 35 -3.68 -12.36 9.43
N ARG A 36 -3.97 -11.62 10.51
CA ARG A 36 -4.66 -12.14 11.71
C ARG A 36 -6.08 -12.66 11.45
N ARG A 37 -6.71 -12.18 10.38
CA ARG A 37 -8.09 -12.51 10.02
C ARG A 37 -8.18 -13.45 8.84
N ASN A 38 -7.04 -13.91 8.35
CA ASN A 38 -6.91 -14.79 7.22
C ASN A 38 -7.74 -14.31 6.00
N HIS A 39 -7.60 -13.04 5.63
CA HIS A 39 -8.39 -12.42 4.57
C HIS A 39 -7.53 -11.45 3.74
N LEU A 40 -7.74 -11.44 2.42
CA LEU A 40 -7.16 -10.48 1.49
C LEU A 40 -8.26 -9.55 0.95
N GLY A 41 -8.16 -8.25 1.23
CA GLY A 41 -9.12 -7.28 0.72
C GLY A 41 -8.88 -5.84 1.16
N HIS A 42 -9.64 -4.92 0.57
CA HIS A 42 -9.52 -3.48 0.81
C HIS A 42 -10.32 -2.98 2.03
N ARG A 43 -11.26 -3.79 2.53
CA ARG A 43 -12.10 -3.45 3.68
C ARG A 43 -11.49 -4.05 4.94
N GLY A 44 -11.37 -3.24 5.99
CA GLY A 44 -11.04 -3.74 7.31
C GLY A 44 -12.22 -4.51 7.92
N THR A 45 -11.98 -5.29 8.97
CA THR A 45 -13.04 -6.10 9.62
C THR A 45 -14.15 -5.29 10.27
N ASN A 46 -13.93 -4.00 10.50
CA ASN A 46 -14.94 -3.05 10.97
C ASN A 46 -15.62 -2.29 9.81
N GLY A 47 -15.43 -2.75 8.57
CA GLY A 47 -15.96 -2.09 7.37
C GLY A 47 -15.21 -0.83 6.96
N THR A 48 -14.11 -0.43 7.62
CA THR A 48 -13.36 0.76 7.19
C THR A 48 -12.67 0.55 5.85
N ASP A 49 -12.73 1.54 4.96
CA ASP A 49 -11.92 1.61 3.74
C ASP A 49 -10.53 2.23 4.01
N HIS A 50 -9.70 2.27 2.96
CA HIS A 50 -8.34 2.80 3.02
C HIS A 50 -8.30 4.29 3.39
N VAL A 51 -9.24 5.11 2.93
CA VAL A 51 -9.33 6.54 3.29
C VAL A 51 -9.57 6.70 4.79
N ALA A 52 -10.54 5.97 5.34
CA ALA A 52 -10.82 5.99 6.78
C ALA A 52 -9.64 5.46 7.61
N ARG A 53 -8.89 4.47 7.11
CA ARG A 53 -7.67 3.97 7.75
C ARG A 53 -6.54 5.00 7.73
N ALA A 54 -6.31 5.68 6.61
CA ALA A 54 -5.32 6.74 6.49
C ALA A 54 -5.65 7.92 7.42
N ARG A 55 -6.91 8.39 7.40
CA ARG A 55 -7.39 9.46 8.29
C ARG A 55 -7.21 9.11 9.76
N ARG A 56 -7.54 7.88 10.16
CA ARG A 56 -7.34 7.40 11.54
C ARG A 56 -5.87 7.36 11.95
N ALA A 57 -4.95 7.18 11.01
CA ALA A 57 -3.52 7.27 11.27
C ALA A 57 -3.03 8.73 11.35
N GLY A 58 -3.86 9.71 10.96
CA GLY A 58 -3.54 11.13 10.95
C GLY A 58 -3.27 11.72 9.56
N TYR A 59 -3.57 10.98 8.48
CA TYR A 59 -3.31 11.48 7.13
C TYR A 59 -4.37 12.54 6.76
N PRO A 60 -3.96 13.74 6.30
CA PRO A 60 -4.88 14.87 6.17
C PRO A 60 -5.73 14.85 4.89
N SER A 61 -5.31 14.14 3.85
CA SER A 61 -6.02 14.07 2.56
C SER A 61 -6.99 12.89 2.49
N VAL A 62 -8.04 13.07 1.67
CA VAL A 62 -8.96 12.01 1.27
C VAL A 62 -8.58 11.37 -0.07
N TYR A 63 -7.64 11.95 -0.81
CA TYR A 63 -7.15 11.41 -2.06
C TYR A 63 -6.08 10.35 -1.78
N VAL A 64 -6.55 9.14 -1.51
CA VAL A 64 -5.73 8.00 -1.09
C VAL A 64 -5.99 6.83 -2.02
N GLY A 65 -4.92 6.18 -2.49
CA GLY A 65 -4.99 4.92 -3.24
C GLY A 65 -4.53 3.73 -2.39
N GLU A 66 -4.97 2.52 -2.71
CA GLU A 66 -4.51 1.30 -2.03
C GLU A 66 -4.28 0.14 -3.00
N ASN A 67 -3.15 -0.55 -2.82
CA ASN A 67 -2.93 -1.88 -3.36
C ASN A 67 -2.71 -2.88 -2.21
N VAL A 68 -3.29 -4.08 -2.32
CA VAL A 68 -3.05 -5.18 -1.39
C VAL A 68 -2.54 -6.42 -2.14
N ALA A 69 -1.66 -7.18 -1.50
CA ALA A 69 -1.16 -8.44 -2.04
C ALA A 69 -0.82 -9.41 -0.91
N ALA A 70 -0.86 -10.69 -1.19
CA ALA A 70 -0.43 -11.73 -0.26
C ALA A 70 0.31 -12.88 -0.97
N GLY A 71 0.96 -13.75 -0.20
CA GLY A 71 1.58 -15.00 -0.69
C GLY A 71 3.08 -14.91 -0.97
N ASN A 72 3.68 -13.72 -0.91
CA ASN A 72 5.09 -13.50 -1.24
C ASN A 72 5.84 -12.88 -0.05
N ALA A 73 6.92 -13.52 0.41
CA ALA A 73 7.81 -12.94 1.42
C ALA A 73 8.70 -11.80 0.86
N ASP A 74 8.96 -11.84 -0.45
CA ASP A 74 9.87 -10.93 -1.14
C ASP A 74 9.14 -9.73 -1.74
N ALA A 75 9.61 -8.52 -1.44
CA ALA A 75 9.04 -7.29 -1.96
C ALA A 75 9.12 -7.19 -3.49
N ALA A 76 10.12 -7.81 -4.16
CA ALA A 76 10.21 -7.76 -5.61
C ALA A 76 9.19 -8.65 -6.30
N ARG A 77 8.91 -9.85 -5.76
CA ARG A 77 7.81 -10.71 -6.20
C ARG A 77 6.45 -10.05 -5.98
N THR A 78 6.21 -9.49 -4.79
CA THR A 78 4.98 -8.74 -4.49
C THR A 78 4.81 -7.55 -5.44
N PHE A 79 5.87 -6.78 -5.69
CA PHE A 79 5.80 -5.68 -6.65
C PHE A 79 5.43 -6.15 -8.06
N ARG A 80 6.01 -7.25 -8.55
CA ARG A 80 5.67 -7.82 -9.86
C ARG A 80 4.20 -8.26 -9.93
N GLN A 81 3.68 -8.87 -8.86
CA GLN A 81 2.27 -9.24 -8.75
C GLN A 81 1.36 -8.00 -8.88
N LEU A 82 1.69 -6.92 -8.17
CA LEU A 82 0.92 -5.68 -8.20
C LEU A 82 1.02 -4.96 -9.55
N ILE A 83 2.22 -4.71 -10.07
CA ILE A 83 2.38 -3.94 -11.31
C ILE A 83 1.83 -4.69 -12.55
N ASN A 84 1.66 -6.01 -12.50
CA ASN A 84 1.07 -6.78 -13.59
C ASN A 84 -0.46 -6.85 -13.56
N SER A 85 -1.09 -6.38 -12.48
CA SER A 85 -2.54 -6.27 -12.36
C SER A 85 -3.00 -4.87 -12.81
N PRO A 86 -3.93 -4.74 -13.78
CA PRO A 86 -4.34 -3.44 -14.31
C PRO A 86 -4.78 -2.43 -13.26
N GLY A 87 -5.71 -2.80 -12.36
CA GLY A 87 -6.20 -1.88 -11.32
C GLY A 87 -5.12 -1.47 -10.31
N HIS A 88 -4.21 -2.38 -9.94
CA HIS A 88 -3.09 -2.04 -9.06
C HIS A 88 -2.04 -1.17 -9.76
N ARG A 89 -1.82 -1.40 -11.06
CA ARG A 89 -0.92 -0.60 -11.90
C ARG A 89 -1.40 0.83 -12.01
N GLU A 90 -2.70 1.07 -12.13
CA GLU A 90 -3.29 2.42 -12.14
C GLU A 90 -2.85 3.21 -10.91
N ASN A 91 -2.94 2.63 -9.70
CA ASN A 91 -2.45 3.30 -8.50
C ASN A 91 -0.94 3.56 -8.51
N ILE A 92 -0.13 2.56 -8.94
CA ILE A 92 1.33 2.70 -8.97
C ILE A 92 1.79 3.81 -9.93
N LEU A 93 1.13 3.92 -11.09
CA LEU A 93 1.48 4.84 -12.17
C LEU A 93 0.62 6.10 -12.20
N ASN A 94 -0.22 6.35 -11.21
CA ASN A 94 -0.94 7.61 -11.10
C ASN A 94 0.04 8.72 -10.67
N CYS A 95 0.40 9.60 -11.60
CA CYS A 95 1.36 10.67 -11.36
C CYS A 95 0.89 11.73 -10.34
N SER A 96 -0.41 11.78 -10.02
CA SER A 96 -0.96 12.69 -9.00
C SER A 96 -0.59 12.30 -7.57
N PHE A 97 -0.22 11.04 -7.33
CA PHE A 97 0.34 10.65 -6.04
C PHE A 97 1.79 11.10 -5.90
N THR A 98 2.12 11.60 -4.72
CA THR A 98 3.44 12.12 -4.35
C THR A 98 4.05 11.36 -3.17
N GLU A 99 3.23 10.55 -2.48
CA GLU A 99 3.64 9.80 -1.30
C GLU A 99 3.26 8.31 -1.34
N LEU A 100 4.02 7.51 -0.59
CA LEU A 100 3.82 6.08 -0.42
C LEU A 100 3.96 5.67 1.05
N GLY A 101 2.99 4.91 1.55
CA GLY A 101 3.12 4.03 2.69
C GLY A 101 3.22 2.57 2.26
N VAL A 102 4.03 1.77 2.96
CA VAL A 102 4.21 0.33 2.73
C VAL A 102 4.05 -0.41 4.04
N GLY A 103 3.10 -1.34 4.06
CA GLY A 103 2.85 -2.27 5.15
C GLY A 103 3.27 -3.69 4.76
N TYR A 104 3.79 -4.42 5.75
CA TYR A 104 4.02 -5.85 5.66
C TYR A 104 3.65 -6.51 6.98
N ALA A 105 3.03 -7.69 6.91
CA ALA A 105 2.81 -8.56 8.05
C ALA A 105 2.99 -10.03 7.65
N ARG A 106 3.40 -10.83 8.62
CA ARG A 106 3.51 -12.29 8.49
C ARG A 106 2.71 -12.96 9.60
N ASP A 107 1.95 -13.99 9.22
CA ASP A 107 1.25 -14.87 10.14
C ASP A 107 1.33 -16.30 9.61
N ALA A 108 2.07 -17.18 10.30
CA ALA A 108 2.36 -18.52 9.80
C ALA A 108 1.11 -19.42 9.72
N ASP A 109 0.06 -19.08 10.47
CA ASP A 109 -1.18 -19.86 10.54
C ASP A 109 -2.23 -19.37 9.53
N SER A 110 -1.92 -18.31 8.79
CA SER A 110 -2.78 -17.75 7.75
C SER A 110 -2.52 -18.37 6.36
N GLU A 111 -3.56 -18.44 5.53
CA GLU A 111 -3.58 -19.03 4.19
C GLU A 111 -2.42 -18.56 3.30
N TRP A 112 -2.11 -17.26 3.31
CA TRP A 112 -1.08 -16.70 2.43
C TRP A 112 0.25 -16.42 3.14
N THR A 113 0.33 -16.57 4.46
CA THR A 113 1.49 -16.32 5.32
C THR A 113 2.03 -14.89 5.34
N HIS A 114 2.04 -14.18 4.21
CA HIS A 114 2.69 -12.91 3.97
C HIS A 114 1.69 -11.94 3.35
N TYR A 115 1.52 -10.75 3.93
CA TYR A 115 0.55 -9.75 3.50
C TYR A 115 1.22 -8.40 3.34
N TRP A 116 0.86 -7.70 2.28
CA TRP A 116 1.42 -6.40 1.91
C TRP A 116 0.31 -5.41 1.62
N THR A 117 0.58 -4.16 1.92
CA THR A 117 -0.26 -3.03 1.56
C THR A 117 0.61 -1.89 1.03
N GLN A 118 0.25 -1.32 -0.11
CA GLN A 118 0.71 0.00 -0.54
C GLN A 118 -0.42 0.99 -0.32
N MET A 119 -0.11 2.12 0.31
CA MET A 119 -1.03 3.25 0.49
C MET A 119 -0.44 4.45 -0.22
N PHE A 120 -1.17 5.09 -1.12
CA PHE A 120 -0.71 6.24 -1.89
C PHE A 120 -1.39 7.51 -1.41
N GLY A 121 -0.70 8.65 -1.47
CA GLY A 121 -1.24 9.95 -1.08
C GLY A 121 -0.67 11.09 -1.94
N ASP A 122 -1.30 12.25 -1.90
CA ASP A 122 -1.00 13.45 -2.70
C ASP A 122 -0.38 14.63 -1.93
N ILE A 123 -0.44 14.64 -0.60
CA ILE A 123 0.09 15.74 0.21
C ILE A 123 1.43 15.32 0.77
N ALA A 124 2.53 15.88 0.23
CA ALA A 124 3.82 15.78 0.89
C ALA A 124 3.66 16.26 2.35
N ALA A 125 3.97 15.39 3.32
CA ALA A 125 4.01 15.79 4.72
C ALA A 125 4.82 17.08 4.84
N LYS A 126 4.23 18.11 5.46
CA LYS A 126 4.99 19.30 5.83
C LYS A 126 6.06 18.84 6.83
N GLU A 127 7.31 19.11 6.49
CA GLU A 127 8.47 18.91 7.36
C GLU A 127 8.32 19.71 8.66
#